data_AF-A0A3A9C5T4-F1
#
_entry.id   AF-A0A3A9C5T4-F1
#
_cell.length_a   1.000
_cell.length_b   1.000
_cell.length_c   1.000
_cell.angle_alpha   90.00
_cell.angle_beta   90.00
_cell.angle_gamma   90.00
#
_symmetry.space_group_name_H-M   'P 1'
#
loop_
_entity.id
_entity.type
_entity.pdbx_description
1 polymer ?
#
loop_
_entity_poly.entity_id
_entity_poly.type
_entity_poly.pdbx_seq_one_letter_code
_entity_poly.pdbx_strand_id
1 'polypeptide(L)'
;MGRMILCPHCQSTMNEDILKQKNSENVCLVCGKPLDDSGDDGHSDWITWYYYGFKSDNGESATLRDKPIDLEKFGDTYFLIKEFKAPPRDSSGSSEKAKEILRTYVPNAFSESKNTSASVCCPRCGCSEFTLLNRGYSLLTGFLGSGRVKRVCNRCKKEF
;
A
#
# COMPACT_ATOMS: atom_id res chain seq x y z
N MET A 1 3.14 51.36 -1.68
CA MET A 1 2.60 50.73 -2.90
C MET A 1 2.10 49.36 -2.50
N GLY A 2 0.81 49.23 -2.23
CA GLY A 2 0.21 47.97 -1.81
C GLY A 2 0.25 46.93 -2.91
N ARG A 3 0.64 45.69 -2.56
CA ARG A 3 0.51 44.54 -3.45
C ARG A 3 -0.97 44.13 -3.54
N MET A 4 -1.42 43.77 -4.73
CA MET A 4 -2.75 43.18 -4.93
C MET A 4 -2.66 41.67 -4.70
N ILE A 5 -3.45 41.17 -3.77
CA ILE A 5 -3.56 39.75 -3.44
C ILE A 5 -4.81 39.21 -4.15
N LEU A 6 -4.68 38.07 -4.81
CA LEU A 6 -5.80 37.38 -5.44
C LEU A 6 -6.26 36.23 -4.54
N CYS A 7 -7.54 36.19 -4.19
CA CYS A 7 -8.09 35.10 -3.41
C CYS A 7 -8.22 33.82 -4.27
N PRO A 8 -7.62 32.68 -3.88
CA PRO A 8 -7.73 31.43 -4.65
C PRO A 8 -9.17 30.86 -4.65
N HIS A 9 -9.99 31.20 -3.64
CA HIS A 9 -11.32 30.63 -3.48
C HIS A 9 -12.43 31.36 -4.24
N CYS A 10 -12.36 32.69 -4.34
CA CYS A 10 -13.41 33.50 -4.97
C CYS A 10 -12.88 34.39 -6.11
N GLN A 11 -11.59 34.28 -6.44
CA GLN A 11 -10.92 35.04 -7.49
C GLN A 11 -11.03 36.57 -7.33
N SER A 12 -11.42 37.04 -6.15
CA SER A 12 -11.49 38.47 -5.86
C SER A 12 -10.07 39.00 -5.64
N THR A 13 -9.77 40.13 -6.27
CA THR A 13 -8.54 40.90 -6.05
C THR A 13 -8.75 41.87 -4.91
N MET A 14 -7.92 41.81 -3.88
CA MET A 14 -7.97 42.73 -2.75
C MET A 14 -6.61 43.38 -2.53
N ASN A 15 -6.64 44.61 -2.02
CA ASN A 15 -5.42 45.35 -1.73
C ASN A 15 -4.91 45.00 -0.34
N GLU A 16 -3.64 44.64 -0.22
CA GLU A 16 -3.02 44.30 1.06
C GLU A 16 -3.17 45.42 2.10
N ASP A 17 -3.04 46.69 1.70
CA ASP A 17 -3.11 47.82 2.64
C ASP A 17 -4.49 47.89 3.34
N ILE A 18 -5.56 47.47 2.65
CA ILE A 18 -6.92 47.42 3.18
C ILE A 18 -7.08 46.26 4.18
N LEU A 19 -6.42 45.12 3.93
CA LEU A 19 -6.43 43.98 4.86
C LEU A 19 -5.69 44.32 6.17
N LYS A 20 -4.53 44.98 6.05
CA LYS A 20 -3.74 45.49 7.20
C LYS A 20 -4.54 46.49 8.03
N GLN A 21 -5.27 47.39 7.39
CA GLN A 21 -6.08 48.40 8.06
C GLN A 21 -7.27 47.79 8.84
N LYS A 22 -7.83 46.66 8.38
CA LYS A 22 -8.94 45.96 9.04
C LYS A 22 -8.52 44.81 9.97
N ASN A 23 -7.22 44.67 10.28
CA ASN A 23 -6.68 43.56 11.08
C ASN A 23 -7.05 42.16 10.50
N SER A 24 -7.34 42.08 9.21
CA SER A 24 -7.81 40.87 8.52
C SER A 24 -6.79 40.45 7.46
N GLU A 25 -5.50 40.43 7.83
CA GLU A 25 -4.38 40.20 6.89
C GLU A 25 -4.50 38.85 6.17
N ASN A 26 -5.11 37.86 6.80
CA ASN A 26 -5.15 36.46 6.32
C ASN A 26 -6.54 35.98 5.93
N VAL A 27 -7.57 36.85 5.86
CA VAL A 27 -8.96 36.44 5.61
C VAL A 27 -9.56 37.28 4.49
N CYS A 28 -10.21 36.61 3.53
CA CYS A 28 -10.86 37.27 2.41
C CYS A 28 -12.07 38.05 2.90
N LEU A 29 -12.10 39.36 2.64
CA LEU A 29 -13.24 40.22 2.98
C LEU A 29 -14.51 39.93 2.15
N VAL A 30 -14.38 39.19 1.04
CA VAL A 30 -15.49 38.87 0.14
C VAL A 30 -16.14 37.54 0.51
N CYS A 31 -15.34 36.48 0.66
CA CYS A 31 -15.86 35.14 0.93
C CYS A 31 -15.62 34.62 2.36
N GLY A 32 -14.90 35.38 3.19
CA GLY A 32 -14.59 35.01 4.58
C GLY A 32 -13.61 33.84 4.73
N LYS A 33 -13.06 33.30 3.63
CA LYS A 33 -12.09 32.20 3.66
C LYS A 33 -10.66 32.72 3.84
N PRO A 34 -9.78 31.94 4.48
CA PRO A 34 -8.37 32.32 4.61
C PRO A 34 -7.73 32.53 3.23
N LEU A 35 -6.84 33.51 3.15
CA LEU A 35 -6.08 33.88 1.95
C LEU A 35 -4.73 33.18 1.87
N ASP A 36 -4.34 32.58 2.98
CA ASP A 36 -3.17 31.73 3.08
C ASP A 36 -3.51 30.39 2.43
N ASP A 37 -2.98 30.20 1.22
CA ASP A 37 -2.90 28.91 0.53
C ASP A 37 -1.70 28.10 1.04
N SER A 38 -1.14 28.44 2.21
CA SER A 38 -0.27 27.52 2.93
C SER A 38 -1.17 26.40 3.41
N GLY A 39 -1.28 25.35 2.59
CA GLY A 39 -2.17 24.22 2.79
C GLY A 39 -2.27 23.80 4.24
N ASP A 40 -3.26 24.34 4.93
CA ASP A 40 -3.88 23.70 6.07
C ASP A 40 -4.78 22.62 5.47
N ASP A 41 -4.13 21.61 4.87
CA ASP A 41 -4.74 20.32 4.72
C ASP A 41 -5.22 19.93 6.12
N GLY A 42 -6.54 19.89 6.32
CA GLY A 42 -7.25 19.72 7.60
C GLY A 42 -6.94 18.40 8.31
N HIS A 43 -5.67 18.24 8.64
CA HIS A 43 -4.94 17.05 9.01
C HIS A 43 -3.84 17.48 9.97
N SER A 44 -4.17 18.33 10.95
CA SER A 44 -3.31 18.73 12.06
C SER A 44 -2.67 17.54 12.79
N ASP A 45 -3.26 16.36 12.64
CA ASP A 45 -2.83 15.12 13.28
C ASP A 45 -1.88 14.29 12.41
N TRP A 46 -1.63 14.66 11.15
CA TRP A 46 -0.76 13.89 10.26
C TRP A 46 0.70 13.99 10.68
N ILE A 47 1.38 12.85 10.60
CA ILE A 47 2.80 12.73 10.92
C ILE A 47 3.58 12.39 9.65
N THR A 48 4.86 12.73 9.65
CA THR A 48 5.76 12.36 8.57
C THR A 48 6.13 10.89 8.68
N TRP A 49 5.87 10.14 7.62
CA TRP A 49 6.22 8.74 7.48
C TRP A 49 7.39 8.56 6.52
N TYR A 50 8.27 7.64 6.89
CA TYR A 50 9.49 7.31 6.16
C TYR A 50 9.44 5.83 5.77
N TYR A 51 9.48 5.59 4.46
CA TYR A 51 9.53 4.25 3.89
C TYR A 51 10.96 3.93 3.47
N TYR A 52 11.57 2.94 4.14
CA TYR A 52 12.96 2.53 3.93
C TYR A 52 13.03 1.13 3.33
N GLY A 53 13.88 0.95 2.33
CA GLY A 53 14.24 -0.36 1.79
C GLY A 53 15.50 -0.89 2.45
N PHE A 54 15.60 -2.22 2.57
CA PHE A 54 16.83 -2.87 3.01
C PHE A 54 17.77 -3.07 1.82
N LYS A 55 19.03 -2.64 1.94
CA LYS A 55 20.03 -2.80 0.87
C LYS A 55 20.42 -4.27 0.66
N SER A 56 20.37 -5.10 1.70
CA SER A 56 20.67 -6.54 1.63
C SER A 56 19.89 -7.27 0.55
N ASP A 57 18.61 -6.91 0.40
CA ASP A 57 17.67 -7.55 -0.50
C ASP A 57 17.22 -6.57 -1.61
N ASN A 58 18.03 -5.55 -1.89
CA ASN A 58 17.77 -4.52 -2.89
C ASN A 58 16.38 -3.85 -2.78
N GLY A 59 15.86 -3.70 -1.56
CA GLY A 59 14.57 -3.10 -1.28
C GLY A 59 13.36 -4.03 -1.41
N GLU A 60 13.56 -5.34 -1.58
CA GLU A 60 12.46 -6.31 -1.54
C GLU A 60 11.79 -6.33 -0.16
N SER A 61 12.61 -6.36 0.89
CA SER A 61 12.17 -6.07 2.24
C SER A 61 12.18 -4.56 2.49
N ALA A 62 11.15 -4.06 3.16
CA ALA A 62 11.03 -2.65 3.48
C ALA A 62 10.34 -2.42 4.83
N THR A 63 10.63 -1.28 5.47
CA THR A 63 10.07 -0.87 6.76
C THR A 63 9.45 0.51 6.66
N LEU A 64 8.35 0.72 7.39
CA LEU A 64 7.62 1.98 7.44
C LEU A 64 7.72 2.55 8.87
N ARG A 65 8.23 3.76 9.01
CA ARG A 65 8.58 4.39 10.30
C ARG A 65 7.97 5.79 10.41
N ASP A 66 7.58 6.16 11.62
CA ASP A 66 7.13 7.51 12.01
C ASP A 66 8.29 8.45 12.41
N LYS A 67 9.50 7.91 12.54
CA LYS A 67 10.72 8.65 12.86
C LYS A 67 11.80 8.38 11.83
N PRO A 68 12.59 9.40 11.46
CA PRO A 68 13.69 9.21 10.52
C PRO A 68 14.76 8.31 11.14
N ILE A 69 15.36 7.47 10.30
CA ILE A 69 16.55 6.70 10.63
C ILE A 69 17.77 7.55 10.33
N ASP A 70 18.75 7.51 11.24
CA ASP A 70 20.05 8.12 11.03
C ASP A 70 20.81 7.38 9.92
N LEU A 71 20.73 7.91 8.70
CA LEU A 71 21.33 7.30 7.52
C LEU A 71 22.86 7.37 7.53
N GLU A 72 23.47 8.19 8.37
CA GLU A 72 24.94 8.22 8.52
C GLU A 72 25.44 6.97 9.25
N LYS A 73 24.68 6.48 10.24
CA LYS A 73 25.02 5.25 10.98
C LYS A 73 24.52 3.98 10.31
N PHE A 74 23.39 4.06 9.61
CA PHE A 74 22.67 2.90 9.09
C PHE A 74 22.51 2.88 7.56
N GLY A 75 23.16 3.82 6.85
CA GLY A 75 23.07 3.95 5.39
C GLY A 75 23.60 2.74 4.62
N ASP A 76 24.43 1.90 5.23
CA ASP A 76 24.86 0.63 4.64
C ASP A 76 23.76 -0.44 4.65
N THR A 77 22.80 -0.35 5.58
CA THR A 77 21.71 -1.33 5.73
C THR A 77 20.40 -0.84 5.12
N TYR A 78 20.11 0.46 5.23
CA TYR A 78 18.84 1.04 4.81
C TYR A 78 19.05 2.14 3.77
N PHE A 79 18.08 2.32 2.88
CA PHE A 79 17.99 3.48 2.02
C PHE A 79 16.57 4.04 2.02
N LEU A 80 16.44 5.37 2.01
CA LEU A 80 15.14 6.03 1.97
C LEU A 80 14.53 5.87 0.59
N ILE A 81 13.37 5.23 0.51
CA ILE A 81 12.60 5.08 -0.74
C ILE A 81 11.69 6.29 -0.92
N LYS A 82 10.92 6.63 0.12
CA LYS A 82 9.91 7.69 0.04
C LYS A 82 9.60 8.29 1.41
N GLU A 83 9.47 9.60 1.44
CA GLU A 83 8.89 10.38 2.53
C GLU A 83 7.50 10.88 2.12
N PHE A 84 6.53 10.81 3.03
CA PHE A 84 5.16 11.31 2.82
C PHE A 84 4.47 11.64 4.14
N LYS A 85 3.42 12.46 4.08
CA LYS A 85 2.54 12.74 5.23
C LYS A 85 1.35 11.78 5.23
N ALA A 86 1.02 11.26 6.40
CA ALA A 86 -0.14 10.37 6.58
C ALA A 86 -0.63 10.41 8.04
N PRO A 87 -1.87 9.96 8.31
CA PRO A 87 -2.39 9.88 9.66
C PRO A 87 -1.49 9.00 10.57
N PRO A 88 -1.51 9.27 11.87
CA PRO A 88 -0.72 8.51 12.83
C PRO A 88 -1.29 7.11 12.98
N ARG A 89 -0.57 6.25 13.71
CA ARG A 89 -1.07 4.91 14.04
C ARG A 89 -2.37 5.03 14.82
N ASP A 90 -3.32 4.15 14.54
CA ASP A 90 -4.56 4.06 15.33
C ASP A 90 -4.29 3.57 16.76
N SER A 91 -5.32 3.58 17.59
CA SER A 91 -5.27 3.12 18.99
C SER A 91 -4.84 1.67 19.16
N SER A 92 -4.90 0.85 18.10
CA SER A 92 -4.42 -0.54 18.08
C SER A 92 -2.96 -0.65 17.58
N GLY A 93 -2.34 0.47 17.21
CA GLY A 93 -0.99 0.53 16.67
C GLY A 93 -0.87 0.12 15.20
N SER A 94 -1.99 -0.03 14.47
CA SER A 94 -1.94 -0.33 13.04
C SER A 94 -1.53 0.90 12.22
N SER A 95 -0.92 0.64 11.06
CA SER A 95 -0.41 1.65 10.11
C SER A 95 -1.05 1.49 8.73
N GLU A 96 -2.23 0.86 8.68
CA GLU A 96 -2.92 0.53 7.43
C GLU A 96 -3.27 1.75 6.60
N LYS A 97 -3.76 2.83 7.23
CA LYS A 97 -4.03 4.10 6.53
C LYS A 97 -2.75 4.71 5.91
N ALA A 98 -1.63 4.65 6.63
CA ALA A 98 -0.35 5.11 6.10
C ALA A 98 0.15 4.23 4.95
N LYS A 99 -0.04 2.90 5.04
CA LYS A 99 0.28 1.98 3.95
C LYS A 99 -0.60 2.20 2.72
N GLU A 100 -1.88 2.52 2.89
CA GLU A 100 -2.79 2.82 1.78
C GLU A 100 -2.32 4.06 1.01
N ILE A 101 -1.98 5.14 1.71
CA ILE A 101 -1.41 6.34 1.10
C ILE A 101 -0.08 6.01 0.43
N LEU A 102 0.79 5.22 1.07
CA LEU A 102 2.06 4.78 0.48
C LEU A 102 1.86 4.02 -0.84
N ARG A 103 0.83 3.17 -0.95
CA ARG A 103 0.51 2.43 -2.18
C ARG A 103 0.16 3.33 -3.35
N THR A 104 -0.28 4.56 -3.08
CA THR A 104 -0.48 5.58 -4.13
C THR A 104 0.84 6.01 -4.77
N TYR A 105 1.93 6.02 -4.00
CA TYR A 105 3.26 6.37 -4.49
C TYR A 105 4.05 5.14 -4.96
N VAL A 106 3.91 4.01 -4.26
CA VAL A 106 4.65 2.76 -4.50
C VAL A 106 3.64 1.61 -4.49
N PRO A 107 3.07 1.23 -5.65
CA PRO A 107 1.96 0.26 -5.71
C PRO A 107 2.34 -1.15 -5.24
N ASN A 108 3.63 -1.50 -5.29
CA ASN A 108 4.14 -2.79 -4.80
C ASN A 108 4.55 -2.76 -3.32
N ALA A 109 4.39 -1.64 -2.61
CA ALA A 109 4.80 -1.55 -1.20
C ALA A 109 3.91 -2.43 -0.31
N PHE A 110 4.54 -3.32 0.45
CA PHE A 110 3.86 -4.29 1.33
C PHE A 110 2.81 -5.15 0.61
N SER A 111 3.04 -5.50 -0.67
CA SER A 111 2.25 -6.54 -1.30
C SER A 111 2.39 -7.81 -0.46
N GLU A 112 1.28 -8.34 0.04
CA GLU A 112 1.30 -9.65 0.68
C GLU A 112 2.02 -10.60 -0.25
N SER A 113 2.99 -11.36 0.28
CA SER A 113 3.62 -12.43 -0.47
C SER A 113 2.47 -13.19 -1.11
N LYS A 114 2.42 -13.22 -2.44
CA LYS A 114 1.45 -14.06 -3.15
C LYS A 114 1.59 -15.39 -2.47
N ASN A 115 0.59 -15.77 -1.67
CA ASN A 115 0.52 -17.09 -1.12
C ASN A 115 0.58 -17.95 -2.37
N THR A 116 1.75 -18.53 -2.64
CA THR A 116 1.89 -19.63 -3.57
C THR A 116 1.15 -20.75 -2.85
N SER A 117 -0.18 -20.64 -2.83
CA SER A 117 -1.09 -21.70 -2.46
C SER A 117 -0.53 -22.88 -3.21
N ALA A 118 0.03 -23.85 -2.50
CA ALA A 118 0.72 -24.99 -3.08
C ALA A 118 -0.29 -25.70 -3.98
N SER A 119 -0.37 -25.25 -5.23
CA SER A 119 -1.39 -25.66 -6.16
C SER A 119 -0.98 -27.04 -6.57
N VAL A 120 -1.71 -28.05 -6.09
CA VAL A 120 -1.46 -29.45 -6.42
C VAL A 120 -1.38 -29.55 -7.94
N CYS A 121 -0.17 -29.80 -8.45
CA CYS A 121 0.10 -29.87 -9.88
C CYS A 121 0.52 -31.28 -10.26
N CYS A 122 0.13 -31.72 -11.46
CA CYS A 122 0.53 -33.02 -11.97
C CYS A 122 2.06 -33.09 -12.11
N PRO A 123 2.76 -34.08 -11.50
CA PRO A 123 4.21 -34.18 -11.53
C PRO A 123 4.78 -34.43 -12.94
N ARG A 124 3.93 -34.83 -13.89
CA ARG A 124 4.34 -35.10 -15.28
C ARG A 124 4.23 -33.90 -16.21
N CYS A 125 3.21 -33.05 -16.02
CA CYS A 125 2.85 -32.01 -16.99
C CYS A 125 2.53 -30.65 -16.37
N GLY A 126 2.64 -30.51 -15.05
CA GLY A 126 2.42 -29.27 -14.32
C GLY A 126 0.98 -28.77 -14.26
N CYS A 127 0.00 -29.50 -14.82
CA CYS A 127 -1.39 -29.07 -14.81
C CYS A 127 -2.01 -29.16 -13.42
N SER A 128 -2.72 -28.11 -13.02
CA SER A 128 -3.46 -28.01 -11.76
C SER A 128 -4.87 -28.62 -11.85
N GLU A 129 -5.30 -29.04 -13.04
CA GLU A 129 -6.61 -29.63 -13.28
C GLU A 129 -6.54 -31.17 -13.25
N PHE A 130 -7.28 -31.77 -12.32
CA PHE A 130 -7.35 -33.21 -12.13
C PHE A 130 -8.77 -33.61 -11.71
N THR A 131 -9.20 -34.79 -12.14
CA THR A 131 -10.46 -35.39 -11.70
C THR A 131 -10.18 -36.45 -10.65
N LEU A 132 -11.00 -36.45 -9.61
CA LEU A 132 -11.01 -37.47 -8.56
C LEU A 132 -11.90 -38.62 -9.05
N LEU A 133 -11.30 -39.80 -9.26
CA LEU A 133 -12.03 -41.00 -9.61
C LEU A 133 -11.91 -42.03 -8.49
N ASN A 134 -13.01 -42.72 -8.20
CA ASN A 134 -12.98 -43.86 -7.31
C ASN A 134 -12.39 -45.07 -8.04
N ARG A 135 -11.41 -45.74 -7.42
CA ARG A 135 -10.91 -47.01 -7.95
C ARG A 135 -12.01 -48.06 -7.88
N GLY A 136 -12.46 -48.51 -9.05
CA GLY A 136 -13.45 -49.58 -9.21
C GLY A 136 -12.91 -50.97 -8.83
N TYR A 137 -13.78 -51.97 -8.96
CA TYR A 137 -13.44 -53.37 -8.76
C TYR A 137 -12.43 -53.85 -9.82
N SER A 138 -11.41 -54.60 -9.38
CA SER A 138 -10.38 -55.18 -10.26
C SER A 138 -10.41 -56.70 -10.12
N LEU A 139 -10.52 -57.42 -11.24
CA LEU A 139 -10.57 -58.88 -11.28
C LEU A 139 -9.34 -59.54 -10.64
N LEU A 140 -8.18 -58.86 -10.67
CA LEU A 140 -6.91 -59.36 -10.14
C LEU A 140 -6.70 -59.09 -8.64
N THR A 141 -7.29 -58.02 -8.10
CA THR A 141 -7.09 -57.61 -6.69
C THR A 141 -8.38 -57.65 -5.86
N GLY A 142 -9.47 -58.13 -6.45
CA GLY A 142 -10.80 -58.19 -5.83
C GLY A 142 -11.26 -56.84 -5.29
N PHE A 143 -11.87 -56.87 -4.10
CA PHE A 143 -12.28 -55.69 -3.33
C PHE A 143 -11.14 -55.02 -2.56
N LEU A 144 -9.94 -55.61 -2.53
CA LEU A 144 -8.79 -55.02 -1.85
C LEU A 144 -8.37 -53.73 -2.58
N GLY A 145 -8.75 -52.59 -2.02
CA GLY A 145 -8.51 -51.26 -2.59
C GLY A 145 -9.67 -50.65 -3.37
N SER A 146 -10.85 -51.29 -3.37
CA SER A 146 -12.09 -50.70 -3.88
C SER A 146 -12.51 -49.54 -2.97
N GLY A 147 -12.68 -48.33 -3.53
CA GLY A 147 -13.01 -47.12 -2.76
C GLY A 147 -11.86 -46.15 -2.48
N ARG A 148 -10.62 -46.45 -2.91
CA ARG A 148 -9.55 -45.44 -2.87
C ARG A 148 -9.75 -44.40 -3.97
N VAL A 149 -9.75 -43.13 -3.58
CA VAL A 149 -9.82 -42.00 -4.51
C VAL A 149 -8.47 -41.82 -5.19
N LYS A 150 -8.44 -41.88 -6.51
CA LYS A 150 -7.28 -41.58 -7.35
C LYS A 150 -7.43 -40.21 -7.99
N ARG A 151 -6.33 -39.46 -8.11
CA ARG A 151 -6.30 -38.22 -8.89
C ARG A 151 -5.76 -38.53 -10.26
N VAL A 152 -6.51 -38.18 -11.29
CA VAL A 152 -6.09 -38.35 -12.69
C VAL A 152 -5.96 -36.97 -13.30
N CYS A 153 -4.78 -36.66 -13.85
CA CYS A 153 -4.59 -35.41 -14.57
C CYS A 153 -5.42 -35.38 -15.85
N ASN A 154 -6.18 -34.30 -16.09
CA ASN A 154 -7.01 -34.16 -17.27
C ASN A 154 -6.21 -34.02 -18.57
N ARG A 155 -5.02 -33.42 -18.50
CA ARG A 155 -4.16 -33.22 -19.68
C ARG A 155 -3.41 -34.49 -20.09
N CYS A 156 -2.66 -35.09 -19.17
CA CYS A 156 -1.77 -36.21 -19.51
C CYS A 156 -2.30 -37.59 -19.09
N LYS A 157 -3.50 -37.66 -18.51
CA LYS A 157 -4.19 -38.87 -18.04
C LYS A 157 -3.37 -39.74 -17.07
N LYS A 158 -2.35 -39.15 -16.44
CA LYS A 158 -1.51 -39.83 -15.45
C LYS A 158 -2.22 -39.83 -14.10
N GLU A 159 -2.26 -40.99 -13.47
CA GLU A 159 -2.71 -41.17 -12.10
C GLU A 159 -1.57 -40.82 -11.11
N PHE A 160 -1.87 -40.08 -10.04
CA PHE A 160 -0.94 -39.75 -8.96
C PHE A 160 -1.68 -39.52 -7.62
#